data_AF-A0A9D7REJ1-F1
#
_entry.id   AF-A0A9D7REJ1-F1
#
_cell.length_a   1.000
_cell.length_b   1.000
_cell.length_c   1.000
_cell.angle_alpha   90.00
_cell.angle_beta   90.00
_cell.angle_gamma   90.00
#
_symmetry.space_group_name_H-M   'P 1'
#
loop_
_entity.id
_entity.type
_entity.pdbx_description
1 polymer ?
#
loop_
_entity_poly.entity_id
_entity_poly.type
_entity_poly.pdbx_seq_one_letter_code
_entity_poly.pdbx_strand_id
1 'polypeptide(L)'
;MMATFFWSCEAEELVFFTNDAAVFLVIDEESIDNGNEPNNFSERDVNDQLAEVGVRQSLRYFQNNVGEQIDLYTGEVGDEGWHALKTIPNSWINAGPSGNGLLNFLAPGPGLGGGEDDREVLLDKIPNVTPLRATGLAMLKGKTVVALVYDGDISINYAPLNGNLMGANLGLVAFDVLEVSERKDGSSSSLPRVSIRIRSVTDVSALPLALFSNAPLPKSSSEPFDIVPSNTPPLISLTPAN
;
A
#
# COMPACT_ATOMS: atom_id res chain seq x y z
N MET A 1 55.99 11.84 -9.97
CA MET A 1 54.68 11.66 -10.63
C MET A 1 53.84 10.78 -9.70
N MET A 2 53.10 11.40 -8.78
CA MET A 2 52.20 10.70 -7.87
C MET A 2 50.79 10.78 -8.47
N ALA A 3 50.21 9.63 -8.77
CA ALA A 3 48.81 9.53 -9.17
C ALA A 3 47.94 9.54 -7.91
N THR A 4 47.25 10.65 -7.67
CA THR A 4 46.11 10.71 -6.76
C THR A 4 44.92 10.06 -7.44
N PHE A 5 44.55 8.86 -7.00
CA PHE A 5 43.26 8.25 -7.32
C PHE A 5 42.20 8.91 -6.44
N PHE A 6 41.33 9.70 -7.06
CA PHE A 6 40.07 10.14 -6.46
C PHE A 6 39.05 9.02 -6.66
N TRP A 7 38.78 8.26 -5.61
CA TRP A 7 37.61 7.39 -5.56
C TRP A 7 36.45 8.24 -5.04
N SER A 8 35.46 8.53 -5.89
CA SER A 8 34.20 9.13 -5.46
C SER A 8 33.43 8.07 -4.67
N CYS A 9 33.35 8.24 -3.35
CA CYS A 9 32.42 7.48 -2.53
C CYS A 9 31.05 8.14 -2.70
N GLU A 10 30.18 7.55 -3.50
CA GLU A 10 28.75 7.89 -3.45
C GLU A 10 28.28 7.58 -2.03
N ALA A 11 27.73 8.58 -1.34
CA ALA A 11 27.21 8.42 0.00
C ALA A 11 25.90 7.63 -0.11
N GLU A 12 25.91 6.35 0.29
CA GLU A 12 24.66 5.64 0.52
C GLU A 12 23.91 6.34 1.66
N GLU A 13 22.79 6.96 1.34
CA GLU A 13 21.88 7.54 2.32
C GLU A 13 21.32 6.38 3.16
N LEU A 14 21.83 6.24 4.39
CA LEU A 14 21.30 5.29 5.36
C LEU A 14 19.84 5.65 5.67
N VAL A 15 18.91 4.91 5.08
CA VAL A 15 17.49 5.00 5.44
C VAL A 15 17.29 4.34 6.80
N PHE A 16 17.03 5.15 7.83
CA PHE A 16 16.70 4.68 9.17
C PHE A 16 15.22 4.34 9.27
N PHE A 17 14.91 3.06 9.50
CA PHE A 17 13.54 2.60 9.76
C PHE A 17 13.24 2.72 11.25
N THR A 18 12.25 3.54 11.61
CA THR A 18 11.68 3.57 12.95
C THR A 18 10.57 2.52 13.03
N ASN A 19 10.87 1.34 13.58
CA ASN A 19 9.91 0.22 13.72
C ASN A 19 8.86 0.46 14.84
N ASP A 20 8.51 1.71 15.13
CA ASP A 20 7.60 2.07 16.23
C ASP A 20 6.12 1.86 15.85
N ALA A 21 5.81 1.90 14.56
CA ALA A 21 4.51 1.60 13.99
C ALA A 21 4.63 1.18 12.51
N ALA A 22 3.68 0.38 12.03
CA ALA A 22 3.54 0.06 10.62
C ALA A 22 2.40 0.88 9.99
N VAL A 23 2.64 1.42 8.79
CA VAL A 23 1.60 2.13 8.02
C VAL A 23 0.70 1.10 7.35
N PHE A 24 -0.61 1.21 7.55
CA PHE A 24 -1.57 0.39 6.84
C PHE A 24 -1.97 1.04 5.50
N LEU A 25 -1.88 0.28 4.43
CA LEU A 25 -2.34 0.65 3.09
C LEU A 25 -3.32 -0.42 2.55
N VAL A 26 -4.04 -0.05 1.50
CA VAL A 26 -4.64 -1.03 0.58
C VAL A 26 -4.01 -0.85 -0.80
N ILE A 27 -3.75 -1.96 -1.46
CA ILE A 27 -3.06 -2.02 -2.76
C ILE A 27 -3.98 -2.79 -3.70
N ASP A 28 -4.10 -2.37 -4.94
CA ASP A 28 -4.88 -3.09 -5.96
C ASP A 28 -3.99 -3.70 -7.05
N GLU A 29 -4.63 -4.20 -8.11
CA GLU A 29 -4.00 -5.01 -9.14
C GLU A 29 -2.93 -4.25 -9.94
N GLU A 30 -3.06 -2.92 -10.06
CA GLU A 30 -2.10 -2.06 -10.77
C GLU A 30 -0.69 -2.07 -10.16
N SER A 31 -0.54 -2.62 -8.95
CA SER A 31 0.77 -2.81 -8.32
C SER A 31 1.17 -4.26 -8.12
N ILE A 32 0.26 -5.08 -7.57
CA ILE A 32 0.55 -6.48 -7.23
C ILE A 32 -0.56 -7.35 -7.77
N ASP A 33 -0.32 -7.93 -8.93
CA ASP A 33 -1.12 -8.98 -9.53
C ASP A 33 -0.23 -9.90 -10.40
N ASN A 34 -0.77 -11.03 -10.84
CA ASN A 34 -0.09 -11.92 -11.76
C ASN A 34 0.11 -11.32 -13.15
N GLY A 35 1.27 -11.58 -13.76
CA GLY A 35 1.60 -11.11 -15.09
C GLY A 35 2.00 -9.63 -15.15
N ASN A 36 1.82 -8.86 -14.07
CA ASN A 36 2.17 -7.45 -14.05
C ASN A 36 3.68 -7.23 -13.93
N GLU A 37 4.19 -6.30 -14.74
CA GLU A 37 5.55 -5.81 -14.60
C GLU A 37 5.74 -5.05 -13.26
N PRO A 38 6.97 -4.99 -12.71
CA PRO A 38 8.21 -5.53 -13.27
C PRO A 38 8.47 -6.99 -12.87
N ASN A 39 7.73 -7.53 -11.90
CA ASN A 39 8.05 -8.83 -11.30
C ASN A 39 7.45 -10.01 -12.06
N ASN A 40 6.39 -9.80 -12.84
CA ASN A 40 5.69 -10.83 -13.60
C ASN A 40 5.30 -12.02 -12.71
N PHE A 41 4.67 -11.72 -11.56
CA PHE A 41 4.25 -12.75 -10.61
C PHE A 41 3.38 -13.80 -11.29
N SER A 42 3.49 -15.07 -10.89
CA SER A 42 2.51 -16.07 -11.29
C SER A 42 1.24 -15.98 -10.44
N GLU A 43 0.13 -16.54 -10.91
CA GLU A 43 -1.11 -16.71 -10.12
C GLU A 43 -0.83 -17.24 -8.70
N ARG A 44 0.10 -18.21 -8.61
CA ARG A 44 0.50 -18.82 -7.33
C ARG A 44 1.31 -17.91 -6.43
N ASP A 45 2.07 -16.99 -7.00
CA ASP A 45 2.91 -16.05 -6.23
C ASP A 45 2.05 -15.04 -5.47
N VAL A 46 0.94 -14.62 -6.08
CA VAL A 46 -0.01 -13.65 -5.53
C VAL A 46 -1.24 -14.31 -4.87
N ASN A 47 -1.34 -15.63 -4.87
CA ASN A 47 -2.49 -16.39 -4.36
C ASN A 47 -3.79 -16.19 -5.14
N ASP A 48 -3.73 -15.89 -6.43
CA ASP A 48 -4.92 -15.70 -7.28
C ASP A 48 -5.89 -16.89 -7.20
N GLN A 49 -5.37 -18.13 -7.15
CA GLN A 49 -6.20 -19.33 -6.98
C GLN A 49 -6.95 -19.43 -5.64
N LEU A 50 -6.65 -18.55 -4.69
CA LEU A 50 -7.28 -18.45 -3.37
C LEU A 50 -8.03 -17.12 -3.22
N ALA A 51 -8.02 -16.25 -4.23
CA ALA A 51 -8.61 -14.93 -4.17
C ALA A 51 -10.11 -15.03 -3.92
N GLU A 52 -10.52 -14.54 -2.76
CA GLU A 52 -11.91 -14.44 -2.37
C GLU A 52 -12.08 -13.25 -1.44
N VAL A 53 -13.32 -12.80 -1.32
CA VAL A 53 -13.73 -11.81 -0.32
C VAL A 53 -13.24 -12.25 1.06
N GLY A 54 -12.55 -11.36 1.79
CA GLY A 54 -12.13 -11.61 3.17
C GLY A 54 -10.85 -12.42 3.33
N VAL A 55 -10.13 -12.75 2.26
CA VAL A 55 -8.83 -13.42 2.37
C VAL A 55 -7.78 -12.47 2.96
N ARG A 56 -7.05 -12.93 3.99
CA ARG A 56 -6.03 -12.15 4.73
C ARG A 56 -4.74 -12.93 4.98
N GLN A 57 -4.56 -14.06 4.31
CA GLN A 57 -3.30 -14.81 4.39
C GLN A 57 -2.17 -14.03 3.70
N SER A 58 -0.92 -14.28 4.06
CA SER A 58 0.21 -13.65 3.37
C SER A 58 0.31 -14.10 1.91
N LEU A 59 0.66 -13.20 1.00
CA LEU A 59 0.99 -13.56 -0.38
C LEU A 59 2.20 -14.50 -0.39
N ARG A 60 2.11 -15.58 -1.18
CA ARG A 60 3.11 -16.66 -1.16
C ARG A 60 4.51 -16.17 -1.50
N TYR A 61 4.65 -15.33 -2.53
CA TYR A 61 5.95 -14.79 -2.92
C TYR A 61 6.56 -13.97 -1.79
N PHE A 62 5.79 -13.05 -1.20
CA PHE A 62 6.25 -12.20 -0.10
C PHE A 62 6.60 -13.02 1.16
N GLN A 63 5.83 -14.08 1.44
CA GLN A 63 6.13 -14.98 2.55
C GLN A 63 7.46 -15.73 2.36
N ASN A 64 7.77 -16.15 1.13
CA ASN A 64 8.95 -16.97 0.84
C ASN A 64 10.22 -16.15 0.61
N ASN A 65 10.10 -14.85 0.34
CA ASN A 65 11.19 -13.98 -0.07
C ASN A 65 11.45 -12.83 0.92
N VAL A 66 11.21 -13.07 2.22
CA VAL A 66 11.51 -12.09 3.28
C VAL A 66 12.97 -11.67 3.23
N GLY A 67 13.21 -10.36 3.19
CA GLY A 67 14.52 -9.74 3.08
C GLY A 67 14.96 -9.41 1.65
N GLU A 68 14.30 -9.97 0.63
CA GLU A 68 14.57 -9.59 -0.77
C GLU A 68 14.14 -8.16 -1.05
N GLN A 69 14.84 -7.53 -1.99
CA GLN A 69 14.51 -6.20 -2.49
C GLN A 69 13.95 -6.32 -3.90
N ILE A 70 12.78 -5.74 -4.12
CA ILE A 70 12.09 -5.73 -5.42
C ILE A 70 11.54 -4.34 -5.70
N ASP A 71 11.30 -4.06 -6.98
CA ASP A 71 10.57 -2.88 -7.40
C ASP A 71 9.09 -3.23 -7.57
N LEU A 72 8.22 -2.33 -7.15
CA LEU A 72 6.79 -2.37 -7.46
C LEU A 72 6.42 -1.16 -8.31
N TYR A 73 5.67 -1.39 -9.38
CA TYR A 73 4.96 -0.31 -10.06
C TYR A 73 3.73 0.07 -9.26
N THR A 74 3.26 1.31 -9.37
CA THR A 74 2.19 1.86 -8.54
C THR A 74 1.03 2.40 -9.38
N GLY A 75 0.83 1.83 -10.57
CA GLY A 75 -0.19 2.24 -11.53
C GLY A 75 0.13 3.54 -12.26
N GLU A 76 -0.93 4.26 -12.61
CA GLU A 76 -0.91 5.51 -13.38
C GLU A 76 -1.82 6.57 -12.75
N VAL A 77 -1.65 7.84 -13.15
CA VAL A 77 -2.59 8.89 -12.73
C VAL A 77 -4.00 8.58 -13.25
N GLY A 78 -4.92 8.34 -12.32
CA GLY A 78 -6.30 7.93 -12.59
C GLY A 78 -6.56 6.45 -12.45
N ASP A 79 -5.51 5.67 -12.20
CA ASP A 79 -5.52 4.23 -11.96
C ASP A 79 -4.40 3.89 -10.95
N GLU A 80 -4.54 4.45 -9.75
CA GLU A 80 -3.47 4.42 -8.75
C GLU A 80 -3.37 3.06 -8.05
N GLY A 81 -2.19 2.45 -8.03
CA GLY A 81 -2.01 1.14 -7.42
C GLY A 81 -2.13 1.09 -5.88
N TRP A 82 -1.86 2.22 -5.23
CA TRP A 82 -1.62 2.31 -3.78
C TRP A 82 -2.55 3.32 -3.14
N HIS A 83 -3.17 2.94 -2.03
CA HIS A 83 -4.18 3.75 -1.38
C HIS A 83 -3.95 3.85 0.14
N ALA A 84 -4.00 5.07 0.66
CA ALA A 84 -3.97 5.33 2.09
C ALA A 84 -5.37 5.40 2.67
N LEU A 85 -5.58 4.76 3.82
CA LEU A 85 -6.72 5.05 4.69
C LEU A 85 -6.35 6.18 5.64
N LYS A 86 -7.15 7.25 5.66
CA LYS A 86 -6.93 8.39 6.57
C LYS A 86 -7.84 8.35 7.80
N THR A 87 -8.89 7.54 7.77
CA THR A 87 -9.90 7.43 8.82
C THR A 87 -10.43 6.00 8.91
N ILE A 88 -10.72 5.53 10.13
CA ILE A 88 -11.43 4.27 10.36
C ILE A 88 -12.93 4.56 10.55
N PRO A 89 -13.82 3.92 9.77
CA PRO A 89 -15.26 4.06 9.97
C PRO A 89 -15.73 3.48 11.31
N ASN A 90 -16.67 4.16 11.97
CA ASN A 90 -17.32 3.63 13.17
C ASN A 90 -18.04 2.30 12.91
N SER A 91 -18.49 2.05 11.68
CA SER A 91 -19.07 0.76 11.30
C SER A 91 -18.10 -0.39 11.50
N TRP A 92 -16.82 -0.21 11.21
CA TRP A 92 -15.80 -1.25 11.39
C TRP A 92 -15.51 -1.50 12.86
N ILE A 93 -15.47 -0.45 13.67
CA ILE A 93 -15.33 -0.56 15.14
C ILE A 93 -16.50 -1.38 15.72
N ASN A 94 -17.72 -1.14 15.25
CA ASN A 94 -18.92 -1.80 15.76
C ASN A 94 -19.14 -3.22 15.23
N ALA A 95 -18.49 -3.59 14.12
CA ALA A 95 -18.71 -4.87 13.45
C ALA A 95 -17.91 -6.04 14.06
N GLY A 96 -16.79 -5.75 14.70
CA GLY A 96 -15.89 -6.78 15.24
C GLY A 96 -15.82 -6.80 16.76
N PRO A 97 -15.10 -7.79 17.32
CA PRO A 97 -15.02 -7.99 18.76
C PRO A 97 -14.09 -6.98 19.46
N SER A 98 -13.29 -6.23 18.69
CA SER A 98 -12.37 -5.24 19.23
C SER A 98 -12.94 -3.82 19.08
N GLY A 99 -12.57 -2.94 20.00
CA GLY A 99 -12.81 -1.50 19.83
C GLY A 99 -11.87 -0.83 18.81
N ASN A 100 -11.14 -1.63 18.02
CA ASN A 100 -10.22 -1.16 16.99
C ASN A 100 -10.76 -1.56 15.60
N GLY A 101 -11.18 -0.57 14.80
CA GLY A 101 -11.83 -0.86 13.53
C GLY A 101 -10.88 -1.42 12.47
N LEU A 102 -9.59 -1.08 12.49
CA LEU A 102 -8.62 -1.67 11.55
C LEU A 102 -8.39 -3.16 11.86
N LEU A 103 -8.25 -3.52 13.13
CA LEU A 103 -8.12 -4.93 13.52
C LEU A 103 -9.37 -5.73 13.15
N ASN A 104 -10.55 -5.12 13.27
CA ASN A 104 -11.79 -5.74 12.82
C ASN A 104 -11.83 -5.90 11.29
N PHE A 105 -11.25 -4.98 10.52
CA PHE A 105 -11.13 -5.10 9.06
C PHE A 105 -10.11 -6.17 8.61
N LEU A 106 -9.04 -6.35 9.39
CA LEU A 106 -8.01 -7.37 9.15
C LEU A 106 -8.41 -8.77 9.66
N ALA A 107 -9.40 -8.86 10.54
CA ALA A 107 -9.98 -10.12 11.01
C ALA A 107 -11.38 -10.28 10.39
N PRO A 108 -11.51 -10.95 9.23
CA PRO A 108 -12.71 -10.92 8.41
C PRO A 108 -13.93 -11.43 9.20
N GLY A 109 -14.81 -10.50 9.56
CA GLY A 109 -16.07 -10.74 10.26
C GLY A 109 -17.28 -10.30 9.43
N PRO A 110 -18.51 -10.44 9.95
CA PRO A 110 -19.73 -10.04 9.26
C PRO A 110 -19.65 -8.63 8.64
N GLY A 111 -19.83 -8.55 7.32
CA GLY A 111 -19.79 -7.29 6.57
C GLY A 111 -18.39 -6.72 6.26
N LEU A 112 -17.32 -7.35 6.78
CA LEU A 112 -15.90 -6.98 6.55
C LEU A 112 -15.10 -8.10 5.87
N GLY A 113 -15.79 -8.94 5.11
CA GLY A 113 -15.24 -10.07 4.36
C GLY A 113 -15.67 -11.45 4.89
N GLY A 114 -16.27 -11.52 6.09
CA GLY A 114 -16.82 -12.74 6.69
C GLY A 114 -18.34 -12.70 6.87
N GLY A 115 -18.90 -13.78 7.44
CA GLY A 115 -20.35 -13.93 7.66
C GLY A 115 -21.10 -14.65 6.53
N GLU A 116 -22.38 -14.95 6.77
CA GLU A 116 -23.23 -15.67 5.80
C GLU A 116 -23.97 -14.71 4.83
N ASP A 117 -24.42 -13.56 5.32
CA ASP A 117 -25.16 -12.56 4.54
C ASP A 117 -24.32 -11.30 4.29
N ASP A 118 -24.36 -10.82 3.04
CA ASP A 118 -23.76 -9.56 2.56
C ASP A 118 -22.38 -9.26 3.19
N ARG A 119 -21.43 -10.14 2.86
CA ARG A 119 -20.07 -10.19 3.46
C ARG A 119 -19.29 -8.89 3.34
N GLU A 120 -19.73 -7.94 2.52
CA GLU A 120 -18.98 -6.73 2.15
C GLU A 120 -19.78 -5.46 2.37
N VAL A 121 -20.97 -5.53 2.97
CA VAL A 121 -21.88 -4.39 3.15
C VAL A 121 -21.24 -3.19 3.86
N LEU A 122 -20.19 -3.41 4.66
CA LEU A 122 -19.47 -2.36 5.38
C LEU A 122 -18.20 -1.90 4.66
N LEU A 123 -17.95 -2.37 3.45
CA LEU A 123 -16.79 -2.04 2.61
C LEU A 123 -17.12 -1.08 1.45
N ASP A 124 -18.39 -0.67 1.29
CA ASP A 124 -18.80 0.37 0.34
C ASP A 124 -18.64 1.79 0.93
N LYS A 125 -18.29 2.76 0.06
CA LYS A 125 -18.19 4.21 0.37
C LYS A 125 -17.36 4.54 1.60
N ILE A 126 -16.19 3.92 1.70
CA ILE A 126 -15.26 4.16 2.80
C ILE A 126 -14.67 5.57 2.67
N PRO A 127 -14.85 6.45 3.67
CA PRO A 127 -14.39 7.82 3.58
C PRO A 127 -12.87 7.91 3.56
N ASN A 128 -12.35 8.86 2.78
CA ASN A 128 -10.93 9.19 2.73
C ASN A 128 -9.99 8.03 2.35
N VAL A 129 -10.47 7.04 1.59
CA VAL A 129 -9.57 6.17 0.81
C VAL A 129 -8.89 7.07 -0.22
N THR A 130 -7.58 7.26 -0.07
CA THR A 130 -6.83 8.31 -0.76
C THR A 130 -5.79 7.68 -1.67
N PRO A 131 -5.95 7.80 -3.01
CA PRO A 131 -4.95 7.39 -3.98
C PRO A 131 -3.59 8.05 -3.73
N LEU A 132 -2.53 7.26 -3.73
CA LEU A 132 -1.17 7.73 -3.51
C LEU A 132 -0.45 7.93 -4.84
N ARG A 133 -0.24 9.20 -5.16
CA ARG A 133 0.61 9.65 -6.27
C ARG A 133 2.04 9.95 -5.81
N ALA A 134 2.87 10.51 -6.68
CA ALA A 134 4.30 10.63 -6.43
C ALA A 134 4.68 11.32 -5.12
N THR A 135 3.97 12.39 -4.74
CA THR A 135 4.19 13.06 -3.45
C THR A 135 3.87 12.13 -2.28
N GLY A 136 2.72 11.45 -2.30
CA GLY A 136 2.29 10.54 -1.24
C GLY A 136 3.19 9.31 -1.11
N LEU A 137 3.61 8.75 -2.24
CA LEU A 137 4.57 7.64 -2.28
C LEU A 137 5.92 8.06 -1.70
N ALA A 138 6.46 9.21 -2.09
CA ALA A 138 7.74 9.71 -1.57
C ALA A 138 7.72 9.91 -0.04
N MET A 139 6.58 10.30 0.53
CA MET A 139 6.40 10.43 1.98
C MET A 139 6.51 9.10 2.74
N LEU A 140 6.34 7.95 2.07
CA LEU A 140 6.50 6.63 2.65
C LEU A 140 7.97 6.17 2.72
N LYS A 141 8.92 6.85 2.07
CA LYS A 141 10.35 6.50 2.15
C LYS A 141 10.81 6.36 3.61
N GLY A 142 11.44 5.22 3.92
CA GLY A 142 11.87 4.90 5.28
C GLY A 142 10.75 4.49 6.25
N LYS A 143 9.60 4.05 5.74
CA LYS A 143 8.49 3.50 6.55
C LYS A 143 8.34 2.01 6.30
N THR A 144 7.88 1.31 7.33
CA THR A 144 7.41 -0.08 7.24
C THR A 144 5.92 -0.06 6.98
N VAL A 145 5.48 -0.83 5.98
CA VAL A 145 4.10 -0.93 5.51
C VAL A 145 3.60 -2.36 5.73
N VAL A 146 2.33 -2.47 6.09
CA VAL A 146 1.52 -3.68 5.90
C VAL A 146 0.31 -3.31 5.05
N ALA A 147 0.00 -4.12 4.04
CA ALA A 147 -1.07 -3.80 3.11
C ALA A 147 -1.96 -5.02 2.83
N LEU A 148 -3.24 -4.74 2.62
CA LEU A 148 -4.18 -5.68 2.01
C LEU A 148 -4.18 -5.47 0.50
N VAL A 149 -3.90 -6.54 -0.24
CA VAL A 149 -3.86 -6.56 -1.70
C VAL A 149 -5.20 -7.06 -2.24
N TYR A 150 -5.79 -6.27 -3.12
CA TYR A 150 -7.02 -6.58 -3.85
C TYR A 150 -6.69 -7.27 -5.18
N ASP A 151 -7.59 -8.15 -5.59
CA ASP A 151 -7.55 -8.89 -6.86
C ASP A 151 -8.17 -8.08 -8.02
N GLY A 152 -8.34 -6.77 -7.83
CA GLY A 152 -9.05 -5.91 -8.76
C GLY A 152 -9.06 -4.46 -8.30
N ASP A 153 -9.52 -3.58 -9.17
CA ASP A 153 -9.50 -2.13 -8.98
C ASP A 153 -10.22 -1.66 -7.71
N ILE A 154 -9.57 -0.74 -7.00
CA ILE A 154 -10.22 0.04 -5.94
C ILE A 154 -10.85 1.28 -6.58
N SER A 155 -12.18 1.28 -6.68
CA SER A 155 -12.90 2.41 -7.26
C SER A 155 -12.97 3.61 -6.30
N ILE A 156 -12.65 4.81 -6.81
CA ILE A 156 -12.63 6.05 -6.04
C ILE A 156 -13.65 7.06 -6.55
N ASN A 157 -14.48 7.57 -5.65
CA ASN A 157 -15.29 8.77 -5.87
C ASN A 157 -14.57 9.98 -5.29
N TYR A 158 -14.37 11.04 -6.07
CA TYR A 158 -13.58 12.22 -5.66
C TYR A 158 -14.40 13.34 -4.99
N ALA A 159 -15.73 13.27 -5.04
CA ALA A 159 -16.61 14.31 -4.47
C ALA A 159 -17.93 13.71 -3.92
N PRO A 160 -18.02 13.35 -2.62
CA PRO A 160 -16.95 13.42 -1.60
C PRO A 160 -15.91 12.31 -1.77
N LEU A 161 -14.67 12.51 -1.28
CA LEU A 161 -13.62 11.48 -1.37
C LEU A 161 -14.00 10.22 -0.57
N ASN A 162 -14.32 9.14 -1.28
CA ASN A 162 -14.54 7.82 -0.72
C ASN A 162 -14.10 6.73 -1.71
N GLY A 163 -13.77 5.55 -1.19
CA GLY A 163 -13.41 4.39 -1.98
C GLY A 163 -14.35 3.22 -1.74
N ASN A 164 -14.45 2.36 -2.75
CA ASN A 164 -15.09 1.06 -2.65
C ASN A 164 -14.01 0.00 -2.34
N LEU A 165 -14.12 -0.63 -1.18
CA LEU A 165 -13.20 -1.67 -0.70
C LEU A 165 -13.84 -3.06 -0.74
N MET A 166 -14.93 -3.23 -1.50
CA MET A 166 -15.51 -4.52 -1.86
C MET A 166 -14.67 -5.18 -2.96
N GLY A 167 -14.69 -6.51 -3.03
CA GLY A 167 -13.97 -7.31 -3.99
C GLY A 167 -13.16 -8.44 -3.34
N ALA A 168 -12.67 -9.34 -4.18
CA ALA A 168 -11.76 -10.38 -3.77
C ALA A 168 -10.41 -9.80 -3.32
N ASN A 169 -9.76 -10.52 -2.41
CA ASN A 169 -8.45 -10.14 -1.89
C ASN A 169 -7.44 -11.24 -2.21
N LEU A 170 -6.27 -10.85 -2.70
CA LEU A 170 -5.11 -11.73 -2.87
C LEU A 170 -4.48 -12.09 -1.51
N GLY A 171 -4.52 -11.13 -0.57
CA GLY A 171 -4.07 -11.32 0.82
C GLY A 171 -3.21 -10.18 1.35
N LEU A 172 -2.32 -10.48 2.29
CA LEU A 172 -1.49 -9.49 2.97
C LEU A 172 -0.04 -9.50 2.48
N VAL A 173 0.55 -8.31 2.42
CA VAL A 173 1.99 -8.11 2.23
C VAL A 173 2.53 -7.17 3.29
N ALA A 174 3.83 -7.28 3.58
CA ALA A 174 4.53 -6.32 4.42
C ALA A 174 5.91 -6.04 3.85
N PHE A 175 6.35 -4.80 3.95
CA PHE A 175 7.63 -4.37 3.39
C PHE A 175 8.13 -3.06 3.99
N ASP A 176 9.44 -2.83 3.90
CA ASP A 176 10.08 -1.54 4.14
C ASP A 176 10.17 -0.78 2.81
N VAL A 177 9.76 0.49 2.77
CA VAL A 177 9.92 1.35 1.59
C VAL A 177 11.32 1.95 1.59
N LEU A 178 12.14 1.55 0.63
CA LEU A 178 13.54 1.97 0.53
C LEU A 178 13.69 3.26 -0.27
N GLU A 179 13.09 3.30 -1.45
CA GLU A 179 13.26 4.39 -2.42
C GLU A 179 12.00 4.57 -3.28
N VAL A 180 11.78 5.79 -3.76
CA VAL A 180 10.66 6.11 -4.67
C VAL A 180 11.22 6.91 -5.84
N SER A 181 11.16 6.32 -7.04
CA SER A 181 11.82 6.87 -8.24
C SER A 181 10.84 7.08 -9.38
N GLU A 182 10.97 8.22 -10.07
CA GLU A 182 10.20 8.53 -11.28
C GLU A 182 10.34 7.39 -12.31
N ARG A 183 9.21 6.97 -12.90
CA ARG A 183 9.22 6.04 -14.03
C ARG A 183 9.33 6.81 -15.34
N LYS A 184 10.33 6.45 -16.15
CA LYS A 184 10.61 7.04 -17.47
C LYS A 184 10.46 6.05 -18.62
N ASP A 185 10.17 4.80 -18.26
CA ASP A 185 9.98 3.64 -19.11
C ASP A 185 8.50 3.26 -19.27
N GLY A 186 7.58 4.02 -18.65
CA GLY A 186 6.13 3.86 -18.79
C GLY A 186 5.48 4.91 -19.69
N SER A 187 4.16 5.06 -19.55
CA SER A 187 3.40 6.13 -20.19
C SER A 187 3.72 7.49 -19.57
N SER A 188 3.18 8.57 -20.16
CA SER A 188 3.29 9.90 -19.56
C SER A 188 2.55 10.05 -18.23
N SER A 189 1.62 9.13 -17.90
CA SER A 189 0.85 9.10 -16.65
C SER A 189 1.37 8.11 -15.63
N SER A 190 2.40 7.31 -15.97
CA SER A 190 2.95 6.32 -15.05
C SER A 190 3.42 6.96 -13.74
N LEU A 191 2.95 6.40 -12.63
CA LEU A 191 3.36 6.80 -11.30
C LEU A 191 4.75 6.22 -10.96
N PRO A 192 5.43 6.74 -9.93
CA PRO A 192 6.75 6.24 -9.54
C PRO A 192 6.81 4.73 -9.31
N ARG A 193 7.99 4.15 -9.54
CA ARG A 193 8.32 2.83 -8.99
C ARG A 193 8.70 3.00 -7.53
N VAL A 194 8.38 1.99 -6.72
CA VAL A 194 8.77 1.94 -5.31
C VAL A 194 9.66 0.73 -5.10
N SER A 195 10.91 0.98 -4.70
CA SER A 195 11.82 -0.09 -4.29
C SER A 195 11.55 -0.43 -2.84
N ILE A 196 11.26 -1.70 -2.58
CA ILE A 196 10.88 -2.20 -1.26
C ILE A 196 11.84 -3.29 -0.78
N ARG A 197 11.89 -3.53 0.53
CA ARG A 197 12.42 -4.76 1.12
C ARG A 197 11.30 -5.54 1.75
N ILE A 198 11.10 -6.77 1.32
CA ILE A 198 10.02 -7.65 1.80
C ILE A 198 10.22 -7.96 3.29
N ARG A 199 9.13 -7.87 4.06
CA ARG A 199 9.08 -8.17 5.49
C ARG A 199 8.05 -9.26 5.78
N SER A 200 8.22 -9.92 6.92
CA SER A 200 7.24 -10.86 7.45
C SER A 200 5.96 -10.11 7.83
N VAL A 201 4.83 -10.48 7.22
CA VAL A 201 3.50 -9.95 7.60
C VAL A 201 3.22 -10.23 9.07
N THR A 202 3.64 -11.39 9.59
CA THR A 202 3.43 -11.75 11.01
C THR A 202 4.14 -10.78 11.94
N ASP A 203 5.40 -10.45 11.65
CA ASP A 203 6.20 -9.58 12.51
C ASP A 203 5.73 -8.12 12.43
N VAL A 204 5.42 -7.66 11.22
CA VAL A 204 4.98 -6.27 11.00
C VAL A 204 3.57 -6.04 11.55
N SER A 205 2.66 -7.01 11.43
CA SER A 205 1.30 -6.90 11.98
C SER A 205 1.26 -6.95 13.51
N ALA A 206 2.35 -7.35 14.16
CA ALA A 206 2.49 -7.26 15.62
C ALA A 206 2.87 -5.86 16.12
N LEU A 207 3.28 -4.95 15.22
CA LEU A 207 3.55 -3.55 15.54
C LEU A 207 2.23 -2.77 15.70
N PRO A 208 2.26 -1.62 16.40
CA PRO A 208 1.15 -0.67 16.33
C PRO A 208 0.87 -0.28 14.87
N LEU A 209 -0.38 -0.40 14.45
CA LEU A 209 -0.78 0.00 13.10
C LEU A 209 -1.20 1.47 13.09
N ALA A 210 -0.85 2.17 12.02
CA ALA A 210 -1.13 3.59 11.86
C ALA A 210 -1.68 3.93 10.47
N LEU A 211 -2.52 4.96 10.45
CA LEU A 211 -3.09 5.56 9.25
C LEU A 211 -2.22 6.69 8.74
N PHE A 212 -2.14 6.83 7.43
CA PHE A 212 -1.43 7.92 6.78
C PHE A 212 -2.30 9.18 6.71
N SER A 213 -2.45 9.85 7.86
CA SER A 213 -3.42 10.93 8.09
C SER A 213 -3.28 12.18 7.21
N ASN A 214 -2.08 12.47 6.70
CA ASN A 214 -1.82 13.61 5.82
C ASN A 214 -1.47 13.20 4.38
N ALA A 215 -1.90 12.02 3.93
CA ALA A 215 -1.81 11.64 2.51
C ALA A 215 -2.37 12.77 1.62
N PRO A 216 -1.62 13.23 0.60
CA PRO A 216 -2.05 14.30 -0.31
C PRO A 216 -3.39 13.97 -0.98
N LEU A 217 -4.32 14.91 -0.97
CA LEU A 217 -5.65 14.70 -1.52
C LEU A 217 -5.66 15.01 -3.03
N PRO A 218 -6.01 14.03 -3.89
CA PRO A 218 -6.33 14.34 -5.27
C PRO A 218 -7.64 15.13 -5.36
N LYS A 219 -7.75 15.97 -6.38
CA LYS A 219 -8.97 16.71 -6.72
C LYS A 219 -9.89 15.91 -7.65
N SER A 220 -9.31 15.07 -8.48
CA SER A 220 -10.00 14.16 -9.41
C SER A 220 -9.07 12.99 -9.76
N SER A 221 -9.58 12.06 -10.57
CA SER A 221 -8.76 10.99 -11.17
C SER A 221 -7.58 11.51 -11.99
N SER A 222 -7.63 12.73 -12.52
CA SER A 222 -6.53 13.27 -13.33
C SER A 222 -5.71 14.36 -12.63
N GLU A 223 -6.19 14.95 -11.54
CA GLU A 223 -5.60 16.15 -10.94
C GLU A 223 -5.34 16.00 -9.43
N PRO A 224 -4.15 16.35 -8.93
CA PRO A 224 -2.98 16.85 -9.68
C PRO A 224 -2.29 15.73 -10.48
N PHE A 225 -1.71 16.07 -11.63
CA PHE A 225 -0.86 15.15 -12.39
C PHE A 225 0.52 14.96 -11.73
N ASP A 226 0.53 14.28 -10.59
CA ASP A 226 1.65 14.15 -9.64
C ASP A 226 2.46 12.86 -9.88
N ILE A 227 3.38 12.90 -10.85
CA ILE A 227 4.16 11.72 -11.28
C ILE A 227 5.65 11.78 -10.89
N VAL A 228 6.15 12.95 -10.48
CA VAL A 228 7.58 13.15 -10.14
C VAL A 228 7.74 13.21 -8.62
N PRO A 229 8.44 12.23 -8.00
CA PRO A 229 8.61 12.23 -6.56
C PRO A 229 9.56 13.36 -6.15
N SER A 230 9.19 14.07 -5.08
CA SER A 230 10.06 15.08 -4.48
C SER A 230 11.14 14.42 -3.64
N ASN A 231 12.40 14.87 -3.77
CA ASN A 231 13.50 14.45 -2.89
C ASN A 231 13.34 14.97 -1.45
N THR A 232 12.48 15.97 -1.26
CA THR A 232 12.14 16.56 0.06
C THR A 232 10.63 16.60 0.20
N PRO A 233 9.96 15.44 0.34
CA PRO A 233 8.52 15.41 0.53
C PRO A 233 8.16 15.96 1.91
N PRO A 234 6.92 16.42 2.12
CA PRO A 234 6.44 16.75 3.47
C PRO A 234 6.60 15.56 4.42
N LEU A 235 6.75 15.81 5.72
CA LEU A 235 6.80 14.71 6.67
C LEU A 235 5.45 13.98 6.72
N ILE A 236 5.50 12.65 6.72
CA ILE A 236 4.34 11.80 6.97
C ILE A 236 3.84 11.99 8.40
N SER A 237 2.53 12.14 8.54
CA SER A 237 1.80 12.17 9.80
C SER A 237 1.05 10.86 9.97
N LEU A 238 1.39 10.13 11.03
CA LEU A 238 0.78 8.87 11.37
C LEU A 238 -0.15 9.03 12.57
N THR A 239 -1.36 8.52 12.45
CA THR A 239 -2.32 8.44 13.56
C THR A 239 -2.59 6.98 13.90
N PRO A 240 -2.72 6.60 15.18
CA PRO A 240 -3.09 5.24 15.56
C PRO A 240 -4.35 4.78 14.81
N ALA A 241 -4.33 3.55 14.28
CA ALA A 241 -5.43 2.99 13.51
C ALA A 241 -6.46 2.30 14.43
N ASN A 242 -6.97 3.04 15.41
CA ASN A 242 -7.96 2.57 16.38
C ASN A 242 -9.38 2.85 15.86
#